data_AF-A0A9E8MTW8-F1
#
_entry.id   AF-A0A9E8MTW8-F1
#
_cell.length_a   1.000
_cell.length_b   1.000
_cell.length_c   1.000
_cell.angle_alpha   90.00
_cell.angle_beta   90.00
_cell.angle_gamma   90.00
#
_symmetry.space_group_name_H-M   'P 1'
#
loop_
_entity.id
_entity.type
_entity.pdbx_description
1 polymer ?
#
loop_
_entity_poly.entity_id
_entity_poly.type
_entity_poly.pdbx_seq_one_letter_code
_entity_poly.pdbx_strand_id
1 'polypeptide(L)'
;MIINKQYIFKNGVIALAMTLFFSCKNNFKEVNNIGVSENEPQGVGIDINAKRTDSGRVVANLMTPKMLDFENRKFGYSECPGGYYFRHL
;
A
#
# COMPACT_ATOMS: atom_id res chain seq x y z
N MET A 1 -39.68 43.71 -11.35
CA MET A 1 -39.59 42.45 -10.58
C MET A 1 -38.60 42.67 -9.45
N ILE A 2 -39.09 42.93 -8.24
CA ILE A 2 -38.25 43.28 -7.08
C ILE A 2 -37.77 41.96 -6.48
N ILE A 3 -36.60 41.50 -6.90
CA ILE A 3 -35.98 40.32 -6.30
C ILE A 3 -35.48 40.76 -4.92
N ASN A 4 -36.15 40.29 -3.87
CA ASN A 4 -35.84 40.68 -2.50
C ASN A 4 -34.38 40.32 -2.19
N LYS A 5 -33.57 41.30 -1.77
CA LYS A 5 -32.12 41.17 -1.49
C LYS A 5 -31.81 40.00 -0.53
N GLN A 6 -32.76 39.68 0.33
CA GLN A 6 -32.77 38.54 1.25
C GLN A 6 -32.68 37.17 0.55
N TYR A 7 -33.37 36.97 -0.59
CA TYR A 7 -33.33 35.70 -1.33
C TYR A 7 -32.01 35.50 -2.06
N ILE A 8 -31.42 36.59 -2.57
CA ILE A 8 -30.10 36.56 -3.21
C ILE A 8 -29.03 36.15 -2.19
N PHE A 9 -29.09 36.73 -0.98
CA PHE A 9 -28.14 36.40 0.09
C PHE A 9 -28.28 34.96 0.57
N LYS A 10 -29.52 34.47 0.77
CA LYS A 10 -29.78 33.06 1.15
C LYS A 10 -29.28 32.07 0.10
N ASN A 11 -29.54 32.31 -1.18
CA ASN A 11 -29.09 31.42 -2.25
C ASN A 11 -27.56 31.41 -2.39
N GLY A 12 -26.89 32.55 -2.17
CA GLY A 12 -25.43 32.64 -2.17
C GLY A 12 -24.79 31.78 -1.07
N VAL A 13 -25.34 31.83 0.15
CA VAL A 13 -24.85 31.03 1.29
C VAL A 13 -25.03 29.53 1.03
N ILE A 14 -26.16 29.12 0.46
CA ILE A 14 -26.44 27.71 0.13
C ILE A 14 -25.49 27.20 -0.97
N ALA A 15 -25.24 28.01 -2.00
CA ALA A 15 -24.31 27.65 -3.08
C ALA A 15 -22.87 27.48 -2.56
N LEU A 16 -22.43 28.37 -1.66
CA LEU A 16 -21.10 28.33 -1.06
C LEU A 16 -20.93 27.16 -0.10
N ALA A 17 -21.99 26.81 0.65
CA ALA A 17 -21.99 25.61 1.48
C ALA A 17 -21.86 24.32 0.63
N MET A 18 -22.57 24.23 -0.49
CA MET A 18 -22.50 23.05 -1.36
C MET A 18 -21.14 22.85 -2.00
N THR A 19 -20.45 23.91 -2.45
CA THR A 19 -19.12 23.78 -3.07
C THR A 19 -18.05 23.30 -2.07
N LEU A 20 -18.18 23.62 -0.79
CA LEU A 20 -17.29 23.11 0.26
C LEU A 20 -17.42 21.59 0.43
N PHE A 21 -18.61 21.02 0.27
CA PHE A 21 -18.82 19.57 0.31
C PHE A 21 -18.26 18.84 -0.93
N PHE A 22 -18.18 19.51 -2.08
CA PHE A 22 -17.57 18.94 -3.30
C PHE A 22 -16.04 19.08 -3.35
N SER A 23 -15.42 19.82 -2.42
CA SER A 23 -13.96 19.98 -2.40
C SER A 23 -13.21 18.75 -1.85
N CYS A 24 -13.91 17.77 -1.29
CA CYS A 24 -13.30 16.51 -0.88
C CYS A 24 -13.00 15.64 -2.13
N LYS A 25 -11.90 15.95 -2.81
CA LYS A 25 -11.33 15.08 -3.85
C LYS A 25 -10.74 13.85 -3.18
N ASN A 26 -11.25 12.67 -3.53
CA ASN A 26 -10.72 11.38 -3.09
C ASN A 26 -9.35 11.10 -3.73
N ASN A 27 -8.31 11.82 -3.31
CA ASN A 27 -6.93 11.63 -3.75
C ASN A 27 -6.22 10.49 -2.98
N PHE A 28 -6.97 9.61 -2.31
CA PHE A 28 -6.44 8.51 -1.51
C PHE A 28 -5.52 7.56 -2.30
N LYS A 29 -5.73 7.42 -3.62
CA LYS A 29 -4.84 6.63 -4.48
C LYS A 29 -3.47 7.28 -4.72
N GLU A 30 -3.41 8.61 -4.71
CA GLU A 30 -2.17 9.35 -4.98
C GLU A 30 -1.31 9.44 -3.71
N VAL A 31 -1.93 9.65 -2.54
CA VAL A 31 -1.22 9.61 -1.24
C VAL A 31 -0.64 8.24 -0.88
N ASN A 32 -1.27 7.15 -1.34
CA ASN A 32 -0.76 5.80 -1.06
C ASN A 32 0.55 5.49 -1.81
N ASN A 33 0.83 6.20 -2.90
CA ASN A 33 2.03 6.00 -3.73
C ASN A 33 3.20 6.91 -3.33
N ILE A 34 3.00 7.92 -2.47
CA ILE A 34 4.06 8.88 -2.09
C ILE A 34 5.10 8.25 -1.16
N GLY A 35 4.72 7.20 -0.42
CA GLY A 35 5.62 6.48 0.50
C GLY A 35 6.31 5.25 -0.10
N VAL A 36 5.97 4.90 -1.34
CA VAL A 36 6.52 3.73 -2.04
C VAL A 36 7.77 4.17 -2.78
N SER A 37 8.91 4.21 -2.08
CA SER A 37 10.20 4.21 -2.77
C SER A 37 10.30 2.88 -3.51
N GLU A 38 9.95 2.86 -4.81
CA GLU A 38 9.99 1.65 -5.62
C GLU A 38 11.39 1.01 -5.61
N ASN A 39 12.45 1.78 -5.35
CA ASN A 39 13.83 1.31 -5.37
C ASN A 39 14.27 0.60 -4.09
N GLU A 40 13.56 0.79 -2.97
CA GLU A 40 13.96 0.21 -1.68
C GLU A 40 13.18 -1.09 -1.40
N PRO A 41 13.81 -2.12 -0.79
CA PRO A 41 13.08 -3.28 -0.34
C PRO A 41 12.01 -2.88 0.67
N GLN A 42 10.79 -3.39 0.47
CA GLN A 42 9.67 -3.23 1.39
C GLN A 42 9.94 -3.90 2.74
N GLY A 43 10.71 -5.00 2.71
CA GLY A 43 11.10 -5.75 3.89
C GLY A 43 12.52 -6.30 3.75
N VAL A 44 13.25 -6.29 4.86
CA VAL A 44 14.55 -6.95 5.00
C VAL A 44 14.44 -7.97 6.12
N GLY A 45 14.54 -9.24 5.79
CA GLY A 45 14.65 -10.30 6.78
C GLY A 45 16.09 -10.80 6.90
N ILE A 46 16.52 -11.03 8.14
CA ILE A 46 17.85 -11.51 8.49
C ILE A 46 17.67 -12.89 9.15
N ASP A 47 18.48 -13.87 8.74
CA ASP A 47 18.46 -15.24 9.26
C ASP A 47 17.06 -15.89 9.22
N ILE A 48 16.44 -15.92 8.04
CA ILE A 48 15.11 -16.50 7.85
C ILE A 48 15.20 -18.03 7.76
N ASN A 49 14.29 -18.71 8.46
CA ASN A 49 14.09 -20.15 8.38
C ASN A 49 12.61 -20.48 8.06
N ALA A 50 12.28 -20.57 6.78
CA ALA A 50 10.94 -20.87 6.30
C ALA A 50 10.71 -22.38 6.15
N LYS A 51 9.74 -22.92 6.91
CA LYS A 51 9.36 -24.33 6.90
C LYS A 51 8.03 -24.53 6.19
N ARG A 52 7.99 -25.40 5.20
CA ARG A 52 6.74 -25.81 4.54
C ARG A 52 6.27 -27.14 5.12
N THR A 53 5.05 -27.15 5.66
CA THR A 53 4.42 -28.34 6.22
C THR A 53 3.27 -28.80 5.34
N ASP A 54 3.36 -29.96 4.73
CA ASP A 54 2.26 -30.58 3.97
C ASP A 54 1.70 -31.76 4.74
N SER A 55 0.36 -31.85 4.84
CA SER A 55 -0.35 -32.93 5.53
C SER A 55 0.18 -33.25 6.95
N GLY A 56 0.59 -32.21 7.69
CA GLY A 56 1.12 -32.34 9.05
C GLY A 56 2.58 -32.75 9.15
N ARG A 57 3.30 -32.93 8.04
CA ARG A 57 4.75 -33.22 7.99
C ARG A 57 5.51 -32.07 7.38
N VAL A 58 6.68 -31.74 7.93
CA VAL A 58 7.56 -30.72 7.32
C VAL A 58 8.18 -31.34 6.08
N VAL A 59 7.86 -30.80 4.90
CA VAL A 59 8.31 -31.31 3.59
C VAL A 59 9.46 -30.49 3.01
N ALA A 60 9.60 -29.23 3.40
CA ALA A 60 10.71 -28.40 2.94
C ALA A 60 11.12 -27.38 4.00
N ASN A 61 12.40 -27.02 3.96
CA ASN A 61 13.02 -26.06 4.85
C ASN A 61 13.96 -25.17 4.04
N LEU A 62 13.63 -23.88 3.95
CA LEU A 62 14.40 -22.85 3.28
C LEU A 62 15.07 -21.96 4.33
N MET A 63 16.38 -21.93 4.35
CA MET A 63 17.18 -21.07 5.23
C MET A 63 17.95 -20.03 4.39
N THR A 64 17.90 -18.77 4.77
CA THR A 64 18.66 -17.70 4.09
C THR A 64 19.20 -16.70 5.11
N PRO A 65 20.48 -16.28 4.99
CA PRO A 65 21.06 -15.28 5.88
C PRO A 65 20.44 -13.89 5.69
N LYS A 66 19.95 -13.58 4.48
CA LYS A 66 19.34 -12.29 4.16
C LYS A 66 18.35 -12.42 3.01
N MET A 67 17.14 -11.92 3.21
CA MET A 67 16.06 -11.86 2.22
C MET A 67 15.60 -10.41 2.07
N LEU A 68 15.49 -9.96 0.83
CA LEU A 68 15.04 -8.63 0.45
C LEU A 68 13.74 -8.77 -0.33
N ASP A 69 12.66 -8.18 0.17
CA ASP A 69 11.34 -8.28 -0.43
C ASP A 69 10.98 -7.00 -1.18
N PHE A 70 10.69 -7.12 -2.47
CA PHE A 70 10.30 -6.01 -3.35
C PHE A 70 8.84 -6.14 -3.83
N GLU A 71 7.94 -6.68 -2.99
CA GLU A 71 6.52 -6.87 -3.30
C GLU A 71 5.75 -5.56 -3.56
N ASN A 72 6.32 -4.42 -3.15
CA ASN A 72 5.77 -3.08 -3.37
C ASN A 72 5.74 -2.66 -4.87
N ARG A 73 6.28 -3.47 -5.77
CA ARG A 73 6.27 -3.25 -7.22
C ARG A 73 5.16 -4.03 -7.89
N LYS A 74 4.73 -3.55 -9.07
CA LYS A 74 3.75 -4.26 -9.92
C LYS A 74 4.20 -5.68 -10.29
N PHE A 75 5.51 -5.91 -10.36
CA PHE A 75 6.12 -7.23 -10.45
C PHE A 75 7.02 -7.44 -9.23
N GLY A 76 6.39 -7.87 -8.13
CA GLY A 76 7.08 -8.18 -6.89
C GLY A 76 8.02 -9.36 -7.05
N TYR A 77 9.20 -9.26 -6.44
CA TYR A 77 10.17 -10.35 -6.37
C TYR A 77 10.90 -10.28 -5.03
N SER A 78 11.52 -11.40 -4.63
CA SER A 78 12.38 -11.46 -3.46
C SER A 78 13.78 -11.89 -3.86
N GLU A 79 14.80 -11.20 -3.35
CA GLU A 79 16.20 -11.50 -3.59
C GLU A 79 16.86 -12.05 -2.31
N CYS A 80 17.72 -13.06 -2.47
CA CYS A 80 18.53 -13.62 -1.40
C CYS A 80 20.03 -13.43 -1.70
N PRO A 81 20.61 -12.25 -1.43
CA PRO A 81 22.00 -11.93 -1.82
C PRO A 81 23.06 -12.82 -1.15
N GLY A 82 22.73 -13.48 -0.03
CA GLY A 82 23.61 -14.45 0.62
C GLY A 82 23.37 -15.91 0.21
N GLY A 83 22.60 -16.14 -0.85
CA GLY A 83 22.16 -17.47 -1.26
C GLY A 83 21.04 -18.00 -0.38
N TYR A 84 20.64 -19.25 -0.66
CA TYR A 84 19.62 -19.95 0.11
C TYR A 84 19.98 -21.42 0.24
N TYR A 85 19.67 -21.99 1.39
CA TYR A 85 19.80 -23.40 1.67
C TYR A 85 18.41 -24.02 1.65
N PHE A 86 18.13 -24.79 0.61
CA PHE A 86 16.88 -25.53 0.49
C PHE A 86 17.11 -27.00 0.86
N ARG A 87 16.35 -27.49 1.83
CA ARG A 87 16.32 -28.90 2.22
C ARG A 87 14.91 -29.43 2.06
N HIS A 88 14.74 -30.45 1.22
CA HIS A 88 13.53 -31.26 1.20
C HIS A 88 13.61 -32.31 2.31
N LEU A 89 12.53 -32.48 3.07
CA LEU A 89 12.39 -33.42 4.19
C LEU A 89 11.29 -34.42 3.85
#